data_AF-E9HQ99-F1
#
_entry.id   AF-E9HQ99-F1
#
_cell.length_a   1.000
_cell.length_b   1.000
_cell.length_c   1.000
_cell.angle_alpha   90.00
_cell.angle_beta   90.00
_cell.angle_gamma   90.00
#
_symmetry.space_group_name_H-M   'P 1'
#
loop_
_entity.id
_entity.type
_entity.pdbx_description
1 polymer ?
#
loop_
_entity_poly.entity_id
_entity_poly.type
_entity_poly.pdbx_seq_one_letter_code
_entity_poly.pdbx_strand_id
1 'polypeptide(L)'
;KGSRYWRYTNFELNADYPKDLWKGFAGVPSNIDTALVWSGNGKIYFFKGMPQYWRFDPQQKQPIKSTYPKKISNWEGLPSSLDAAFQFTNGYSYFFNN
;
A
#
# COMPACT_ATOMS: atom_id res chain seq x y z
N LYS A 1 -0.80 0.56 11.22
CA LYS A 1 -0.82 -0.56 12.19
C LYS A 1 -2.26 -0.93 12.48
N GLY A 2 -2.61 -2.20 12.34
CA GLY A 2 -4.00 -2.60 12.53
C GLY A 2 -4.91 -2.00 11.45
N SER A 3 -6.01 -1.40 11.89
CA SER A 3 -6.97 -0.63 11.11
C SER A 3 -6.76 0.88 11.19
N ARG A 4 -5.57 1.35 11.61
CA ARG A 4 -5.23 2.79 11.75
C ARG A 4 -3.99 3.19 10.96
N TYR A 5 -3.93 4.46 10.55
CA TYR A 5 -2.76 5.08 9.92
C TYR A 5 -2.40 6.41 10.59
N TRP A 6 -1.12 6.74 10.53
CA TRP A 6 -0.53 7.97 11.04
C TRP A 6 0.00 8.78 9.84
N ARG A 7 -0.01 10.10 9.95
CA ARG A 7 0.52 10.99 8.92
C ARG A 7 1.44 12.01 9.57
N TYR A 8 2.62 12.16 9.01
CA TYR A 8 3.64 13.10 9.47
C TYR A 8 3.92 14.14 8.40
N THR A 9 4.34 15.34 8.82
CA THR A 9 4.87 16.41 7.95
C THR A 9 6.10 16.96 8.64
N ASN A 10 7.25 17.01 7.95
CA ASN A 10 8.52 17.49 8.53
C ASN A 10 8.85 16.87 9.90
N PHE A 11 8.70 15.55 10.03
CA PHE A 11 8.89 14.79 11.28
C PHE A 11 7.86 15.06 12.40
N GLU A 12 6.84 15.89 12.17
CA GLU A 12 5.77 16.16 13.14
C GLU A 12 4.53 15.33 12.84
N LEU A 13 3.97 14.67 13.86
CA LEU A 13 2.67 14.00 13.75
C LEU A 13 1.60 15.06 13.51
N ASN A 14 0.85 14.94 12.42
CA ASN A 14 -0.24 15.87 12.13
C ASN A 14 -1.34 15.77 13.20
N ALA A 15 -1.93 16.91 13.54
CA ALA A 15 -3.14 16.95 14.38
C ALA A 15 -4.24 16.06 13.79
N ASP A 16 -5.04 15.45 14.67
CA ASP A 16 -6.12 14.50 14.36
C ASP A 16 -5.69 13.12 13.84
N TYR A 17 -4.40 12.78 13.92
CA TYR A 17 -3.89 11.42 13.65
C TYR A 17 -3.52 10.67 14.95
N PRO A 18 -3.70 9.34 15.01
CA PRO A 18 -4.07 8.44 13.92
C PRO A 18 -5.55 8.49 13.53
N LYS A 19 -5.82 8.16 12.26
CA LYS A 19 -7.17 7.99 11.73
C LYS A 19 -7.43 6.55 11.38
N ASP A 20 -8.70 6.18 11.31
CA ASP A 20 -9.10 4.89 10.76
C ASP A 20 -8.69 4.78 9.29
N LEU A 21 -8.14 3.63 8.92
CA LEU A 21 -7.63 3.36 7.57
C LEU A 21 -8.68 3.67 6.50
N TRP A 22 -9.92 3.26 6.71
CA TRP A 22 -11.01 3.44 5.76
C TRP A 22 -11.34 4.92 5.46
N LYS A 23 -11.00 5.86 6.37
CA LYS A 23 -11.22 7.30 6.15
C LYS A 23 -10.26 7.90 5.12
N GLY A 24 -9.04 7.37 5.02
CA GLY A 24 -8.02 7.85 4.06
C GLY A 24 -7.81 6.92 2.86
N PHE A 25 -8.09 5.63 3.06
CA PHE A 25 -7.79 4.55 2.12
C PHE A 25 -9.00 3.63 1.97
N ALA A 26 -10.13 4.21 1.52
CA ALA A 26 -11.38 3.47 1.36
C ALA A 26 -11.20 2.22 0.47
N GLY A 27 -11.74 1.09 0.92
CA GLY A 27 -11.64 -0.21 0.24
C GLY A 27 -10.34 -0.98 0.48
N VAL A 28 -9.32 -0.38 1.10
CA VAL A 28 -8.10 -1.10 1.48
C VAL A 28 -8.38 -1.91 2.75
N PRO A 29 -7.98 -3.21 2.80
CA PRO A 29 -8.23 -4.04 3.97
C PRO A 29 -7.39 -3.61 5.18
N SER A 30 -7.88 -3.92 6.38
CA SER A 30 -7.12 -3.72 7.63
C SER A 30 -5.96 -4.70 7.76
N ASN A 31 -5.00 -4.41 8.65
CA ASN A 31 -3.81 -5.24 8.88
C ASN A 31 -3.04 -5.51 7.58
N ILE A 32 -2.65 -4.44 6.89
CA ILE A 32 -1.79 -4.48 5.70
C ILE A 32 -0.38 -4.86 6.13
N ASP A 33 0.31 -5.69 5.34
CA ASP A 33 1.68 -6.12 5.61
C ASP A 33 2.68 -5.13 4.99
N THR A 34 2.49 -4.80 3.71
CA THR A 34 3.40 -3.95 2.94
C THR A 34 2.65 -2.94 2.08
N ALA A 35 3.23 -1.76 1.84
CA ALA A 35 2.72 -0.77 0.91
C ALA A 35 3.84 -0.16 0.05
N LEU A 36 3.53 0.17 -1.21
CA LEU A 36 4.46 0.77 -2.16
C LEU A 36 3.77 1.88 -2.96
N VAL A 37 4.33 3.09 -2.99
CA VAL A 37 3.98 4.08 -3.99
C VAL A 37 4.81 3.80 -5.24
N TRP A 38 4.17 3.49 -6.36
CA TRP A 38 4.89 3.16 -7.59
C TRP A 38 4.88 4.33 -8.58
N SER A 39 6.06 4.87 -8.88
CA SER A 39 6.26 6.05 -9.72
C SER A 39 5.77 5.90 -11.16
N GLY A 40 5.69 4.66 -11.67
CA GLY A 40 5.22 4.39 -13.03
C GLY A 40 3.77 4.82 -13.30
N ASN A 41 2.94 4.95 -12.25
CA ASN A 41 1.58 5.49 -12.39
C ASN A 41 1.08 6.32 -11.20
N GLY A 42 1.93 6.59 -10.19
CA GLY A 42 1.60 7.38 -9.02
C GLY A 42 0.61 6.73 -8.04
N LYS A 43 0.33 5.43 -8.18
CA LYS A 43 -0.65 4.71 -7.36
C LYS A 43 0.02 4.01 -6.19
N ILE A 44 -0.79 3.72 -5.18
CA ILE A 44 -0.35 3.01 -3.97
C ILE A 44 -0.75 1.55 -4.10
N TYR A 45 0.20 0.65 -3.91
CA TYR A 45 0.01 -0.78 -3.95
C TYR A 45 0.07 -1.30 -2.52
N PHE A 46 -1.03 -1.86 -2.03
CA PHE A 46 -1.14 -2.44 -0.70
C PHE A 46 -1.12 -3.96 -0.80
N PHE A 47 -0.29 -4.61 0.00
CA PHE A 47 -0.11 -6.05 0.06
C PHE A 47 -0.59 -6.54 1.43
N LYS A 48 -1.44 -7.56 1.43
CA LYS A 48 -1.99 -8.14 2.66
C LYS A 48 -2.19 -9.64 2.48
N GLY A 49 -1.50 -10.40 3.32
CA GLY A 49 -1.47 -11.84 3.30
C GLY A 49 -1.15 -12.39 1.92
N MET A 50 -1.44 -13.67 1.75
CA MET A 50 -1.42 -14.32 0.45
C MET A 50 -2.83 -14.56 -0.09
N PRO A 51 -3.02 -14.54 -1.42
CA PRO A 51 -2.06 -14.20 -2.48
C PRO A 51 -2.31 -12.80 -3.06
N GLN A 52 -2.74 -11.81 -2.29
CA GLN A 52 -3.48 -10.66 -2.83
C GLN A 52 -2.80 -9.29 -2.63
N TYR A 53 -2.98 -8.42 -3.63
CA TYR A 53 -2.66 -7.00 -3.53
C TYR A 53 -3.79 -6.12 -4.08
N TRP A 54 -3.86 -4.89 -3.59
CA TRP A 54 -4.80 -3.85 -3.99
C TRP A 54 -4.02 -2.69 -4.62
N ARG A 55 -4.56 -2.09 -5.67
CA ARG A 55 -4.05 -0.84 -6.23
C ARG A 55 -5.02 0.28 -5.94
N PHE A 56 -4.58 1.22 -5.12
CA PHE A 56 -5.31 2.39 -4.68
C PHE A 56 -4.89 3.63 -5.47
N ASP A 57 -5.88 4.31 -6.02
CA ASP A 57 -5.73 5.54 -6.79
C ASP A 57 -6.25 6.73 -5.96
N PRO A 58 -5.37 7.54 -5.36
CA PRO A 58 -5.76 8.63 -4.46
C PRO A 58 -6.54 9.75 -5.16
N GLN A 59 -6.56 9.78 -6.50
CA GLN A 59 -7.21 10.83 -7.29
C GLN A 59 -8.64 10.47 -7.69
N GLN A 60 -9.09 9.24 -7.44
CA GLN A 60 -10.39 8.74 -7.90
C GLN A 60 -11.42 8.67 -6.77
N LYS A 61 -12.68 9.00 -7.07
CA LYS A 61 -13.81 8.84 -6.14
C LYS A 61 -14.01 7.37 -5.73
N GLN A 62 -13.80 6.46 -6.69
CA GLN A 62 -13.70 5.02 -6.43
C GLN A 62 -12.22 4.62 -6.55
N PRO A 63 -11.45 4.68 -5.45
CA PRO A 63 -10.00 4.59 -5.51
C PRO A 63 -9.49 3.17 -5.80
N ILE A 64 -10.32 2.15 -5.60
CA ILE A 64 -10.00 0.76 -5.93
C ILE A 64 -11.01 0.27 -6.98
N LYS A 65 -10.49 -0.27 -8.09
CA LYS A 65 -11.33 -0.87 -9.14
C LYS A 65 -11.86 -2.23 -8.69
N SER A 66 -13.05 -2.61 -9.17
CA SER A 66 -13.69 -3.92 -8.91
C SER A 66 -12.87 -5.14 -9.35
N THR A 67 -11.86 -4.94 -10.20
CA THR A 67 -10.92 -5.99 -10.63
C THR A 67 -9.82 -6.27 -9.61
N TYR A 68 -9.85 -5.63 -8.44
CA TYR A 68 -8.97 -5.90 -7.30
C TYR A 68 -9.73 -6.59 -6.16
N PRO A 69 -9.05 -7.40 -5.34
CA PRO A 69 -7.61 -7.66 -5.35
C PRO A 69 -7.12 -8.51 -6.53
N LYS A 70 -5.83 -8.35 -6.86
CA LYS A 70 -5.13 -9.20 -7.85
C LYS A 70 -4.11 -10.08 -7.17
N LYS A 71 -3.68 -11.14 -7.86
CA LYS A 71 -2.67 -12.06 -7.33
C LYS A 71 -1.29 -11.42 -7.29
N ILE A 72 -0.54 -11.61 -6.20
CA ILE A 72 0.84 -11.13 -6.06
C ILE A 72 1.75 -11.71 -7.16
N SER A 73 1.43 -12.89 -7.71
CA SER A 73 2.13 -13.50 -8.85
C SER A 73 2.13 -12.64 -10.12
N ASN A 74 1.31 -11.59 -10.20
CA ASN A 74 1.44 -10.57 -11.25
C ASN A 74 2.74 -9.74 -11.13
N TRP A 75 3.37 -9.76 -9.95
CA TRP A 75 4.73 -9.33 -9.70
C TRP A 75 5.63 -10.56 -9.75
N GLU A 76 6.14 -10.87 -10.94
CA GLU A 76 6.94 -12.06 -11.17
C GLU A 76 8.17 -12.09 -10.24
N GLY A 77 8.44 -13.26 -9.65
CA GLY A 77 9.60 -13.49 -8.79
C GLY A 77 9.46 -13.03 -7.33
N LEU A 78 8.38 -12.32 -6.95
CA LEU A 78 8.18 -11.99 -5.55
C LEU A 78 7.81 -13.21 -4.70
N PRO A 79 8.34 -13.32 -3.47
CA PRO A 79 7.93 -14.35 -2.53
C PRO A 79 6.49 -14.14 -2.07
N SER A 80 5.95 -15.15 -1.38
CA SER A 80 4.60 -15.15 -0.86
C SER A 80 4.37 -14.19 0.31
N SER A 81 5.41 -13.75 1.00
CA SER A 81 5.30 -12.81 2.12
C SER A 81 6.19 -11.61 1.85
N LEU A 82 5.72 -10.44 2.28
CA LEU A 82 6.43 -9.18 2.13
C LEU A 82 6.33 -8.42 3.45
N ASP A 83 7.48 -8.10 4.03
CA ASP A 83 7.59 -7.31 5.24
C ASP A 83 7.72 -5.82 4.96
N ALA A 84 8.36 -5.47 3.84
CA ALA A 84 8.52 -4.09 3.44
C ALA A 84 8.69 -3.95 1.92
N ALA A 85 8.37 -2.76 1.42
CA ALA A 85 8.71 -2.36 0.06
C ALA A 85 8.97 -0.85 0.00
N PHE A 86 9.86 -0.45 -0.90
CA PHE A 86 10.00 0.95 -1.30
C PHE A 86 10.51 1.04 -2.74
N GLN A 87 10.28 2.18 -3.39
CA GLN A 87 10.90 2.47 -4.67
C GLN A 87 11.97 3.54 -4.45
N PHE A 88 13.16 3.31 -4.99
CA PHE A 88 14.25 4.27 -4.90
C PHE A 88 14.26 5.22 -6.10
N THR A 89 14.99 6.32 -5.99
CA THR A 89 15.07 7.36 -7.03
C THR A 89 15.74 6.86 -8.33
N ASN A 90 16.40 5.71 -8.29
CA ASN A 90 16.91 5.01 -9.47
C ASN A 90 15.82 4.28 -10.27
N GLY A 91 14.56 4.33 -9.84
CA GLY A 91 13.41 3.72 -10.50
C GLY A 91 13.13 2.27 -10.11
N TYR A 92 14.04 1.61 -9.39
CA TYR A 92 13.85 0.23 -8.94
C TYR A 92 12.96 0.13 -7.70
N SER A 93 12.08 -0.87 -7.69
CA SER A 93 11.29 -1.26 -6.53
C SER A 93 12.00 -2.37 -5.76
N TYR A 94 12.18 -2.18 -4.46
CA TYR A 94 12.81 -3.12 -3.55
C TYR A 94 11.74 -3.71 -2.63
N PHE A 95 11.82 -5.02 -2.42
CA PHE A 95 10.91 -5.79 -1.59
C PHE A 95 11.72 -6.63 -0.61
N PHE A 96 11.24 -6.75 0.61
CA PHE A 96 11.93 -7.43 1.71
C PHE A 96 10.99 -8.47 2.32
N ASN A 97 11.57 -9.62 2.68
CA ASN A 97 10.90 -10.72 3.32
C ASN A 97 11.91 -11.44 4.21
N ASN A 98 11.56 -11.68 5.48
CA ASN A 98 12.33 -12.47 6.44
C ASN A 98 11.88 -13.94 6.47
#